data_AF-A0A2H1E9K2-F1
#
_entry.id   AF-A0A2H1E9K2-F1
#
_cell.length_a   1.000
_cell.length_b   1.000
_cell.length_c   1.000
_cell.angle_alpha   90.00
_cell.angle_beta   90.00
_cell.angle_gamma   90.00
#
_symmetry.space_group_name_H-M   'P 1'
#
loop_
_entity.id
_entity.type
_entity.pdbx_description
1 polymer ?
#
loop_
_entity_poly.entity_id
_entity_poly.type
_entity_poly.pdbx_seq_one_letter_code
_entity_poly.pdbx_strand_id
1 'polypeptide(L)'
;MVKDYTRVITHQNYRNAAKLKKYYHRVAKKIYIKPSLFGKNYTGSKRTDYIFFNDEFLVTKIAKYVIPIMGGIVALGFLLIFIFPLDEPRDMADWVGLGISAFTTVLFTVYGFTMPKKEGILNRRDGLITFTGFMWEPDITMEFKKVEFAYSTGGENMIGAFQLQIIRPNKWFQTFEVAGYIGKDCYANMSFITWYMDKNRPLPPGSAFDVYREQDYQRRKAAGFPRPLYPSVIETPEATKEQQAARKRIGGW
;
A
#
# COMPACT_ATOMS: atom_id res chain seq x y z
N MET A 1 -13.15 7.72 -22.15
CA MET A 1 -11.68 7.80 -22.15
C MET A 1 -11.18 7.16 -20.87
N VAL A 2 -10.52 5.99 -20.94
CA VAL A 2 -9.99 5.32 -19.75
C VAL A 2 -8.86 6.17 -19.21
N LYS A 3 -8.91 6.53 -17.93
CA LYS A 3 -7.92 7.39 -17.30
C LYS A 3 -6.64 6.59 -17.07
N ASP A 4 -5.54 7.01 -17.67
CA ASP A 4 -4.24 6.35 -17.50
C ASP A 4 -3.59 6.79 -16.17
N TYR A 5 -3.22 5.81 -15.36
CA TYR A 5 -2.58 6.01 -14.06
C TYR A 5 -1.10 5.57 -14.03
N THR A 6 -0.48 5.33 -15.19
CA THR A 6 0.94 5.02 -15.27
C THR A 6 1.77 6.20 -14.72
N ARG A 7 2.83 5.86 -14.00
CA ARG A 7 3.80 6.79 -13.42
C ARG A 7 5.19 6.40 -13.90
N VAL A 8 6.05 7.40 -14.06
CA VAL A 8 7.45 7.18 -14.44
C VAL A 8 8.15 6.45 -13.30
N ILE A 9 8.99 5.46 -13.64
CA ILE A 9 9.76 4.74 -12.62
C ILE A 9 10.75 5.72 -11.98
N THR A 10 10.59 5.90 -10.67
CA THR A 10 11.45 6.79 -9.87
C THR A 10 12.61 6.05 -9.21
N HIS A 11 12.43 4.75 -8.93
CA HIS A 11 13.39 3.94 -8.23
C HIS A 11 13.52 2.57 -8.89
N GLN A 12 14.76 2.14 -9.11
CA GLN A 12 15.05 0.87 -9.76
C GLN A 12 15.57 -0.19 -8.79
N ASN A 13 16.25 0.21 -7.71
CA ASN A 13 16.90 -0.71 -6.77
C ASN A 13 16.95 -0.11 -5.37
N TYR A 14 17.20 -0.97 -4.38
CA TYR A 14 17.47 -0.56 -3.01
C TYR A 14 18.96 -0.28 -2.80
N ARG A 15 19.29 0.89 -2.21
CA ARG A 15 20.69 1.28 -1.95
C ARG A 15 21.44 0.27 -1.07
N ASN A 16 20.76 -0.32 -0.09
CA ASN A 16 21.33 -1.25 0.88
C ASN A 16 20.62 -2.62 0.87
N ALA A 17 20.50 -3.25 -0.30
CA ALA A 17 19.81 -4.54 -0.46
C ALA A 17 20.33 -5.64 0.50
N ALA A 18 21.63 -5.65 0.81
CA ALA A 18 22.22 -6.60 1.75
C ALA A 18 21.69 -6.41 3.19
N LYS A 19 21.43 -5.18 3.63
CA LYS A 19 20.83 -4.91 4.95
C LYS A 19 19.37 -5.34 4.99
N LEU A 20 18.65 -5.20 3.88
CA LEU A 20 17.26 -5.67 3.76
C LEU A 20 17.13 -7.19 3.85
N LYS A 21 18.13 -7.95 3.37
CA LYS A 21 18.12 -9.40 3.52
C LYS A 21 18.13 -9.86 4.98
N LYS A 22 18.65 -9.03 5.90
CA LYS A 22 18.64 -9.29 7.35
C LYS A 22 17.34 -8.89 8.04
N TYR A 23 16.38 -8.31 7.31
CA TYR A 23 15.10 -7.90 7.90
C TYR A 23 14.25 -9.15 8.16
N TYR A 24 13.95 -9.43 9.44
CA TYR A 24 13.35 -10.71 9.87
C TYR A 24 11.87 -10.88 9.50
N HIS A 25 11.14 -9.79 9.26
CA HIS A 25 9.68 -9.81 9.05
C HIS A 25 9.27 -9.70 7.57
N ARG A 26 10.09 -10.18 6.64
CA ARG A 26 9.80 -10.08 5.20
C ARG A 26 8.58 -10.92 4.81
N VAL A 27 7.76 -10.36 3.93
CA VAL A 27 6.59 -11.03 3.34
C VAL A 27 6.88 -11.25 1.85
N ALA A 28 6.91 -12.51 1.43
CA ALA A 28 7.16 -12.83 0.03
C ALA A 28 5.93 -12.52 -0.84
N LYS A 29 6.15 -12.17 -2.10
CA LYS A 29 5.09 -12.00 -3.10
C LYS A 29 4.53 -13.36 -3.49
N LYS A 30 3.53 -13.80 -2.72
CA LYS A 30 2.89 -15.10 -2.84
C LYS A 30 1.42 -14.96 -2.45
N ILE A 31 0.57 -15.75 -3.09
CA ILE A 31 -0.82 -15.92 -2.64
C ILE A 31 -0.79 -16.98 -1.52
N TYR A 32 -0.95 -16.52 -0.28
CA TYR A 32 -0.93 -17.35 0.92
C TYR A 32 -2.31 -17.92 1.23
N ILE A 33 -3.32 -17.07 1.16
CA ILE A 33 -4.71 -17.38 1.52
C ILE A 33 -5.63 -16.75 0.49
N LYS A 34 -6.89 -17.22 0.46
CA LYS A 34 -7.91 -16.60 -0.37
C LYS A 34 -8.20 -15.21 0.21
N PRO A 35 -7.94 -14.11 -0.51
CA PRO A 35 -8.23 -12.78 0.01
C PRO A 35 -9.73 -12.62 0.22
N SER A 36 -10.10 -11.70 1.11
CA SER A 36 -11.47 -11.22 1.25
C SER A 36 -12.03 -10.80 -0.10
N LEU A 37 -13.32 -11.07 -0.33
CA LEU A 37 -13.96 -10.77 -1.60
C LEU A 37 -13.98 -9.25 -1.84
N PHE A 38 -13.41 -8.82 -2.96
CA PHE A 38 -13.54 -7.44 -3.45
C PHE A 38 -14.95 -7.26 -4.05
N GLY A 39 -15.95 -7.12 -3.19
CA GLY A 39 -17.35 -7.08 -3.57
C GLY A 39 -17.86 -5.67 -3.85
N LYS A 40 -18.94 -5.58 -4.64
CA LYS A 40 -19.66 -4.32 -4.91
C LYS A 40 -20.09 -3.57 -3.65
N ASN A 41 -20.42 -4.28 -2.56
CA ASN A 41 -20.79 -3.65 -1.29
C ASN A 41 -19.62 -2.92 -0.64
N TYR A 42 -18.40 -3.42 -0.78
CA TYR A 42 -17.21 -2.79 -0.24
C TYR A 42 -16.77 -1.59 -1.10
N THR A 43 -16.77 -1.76 -2.43
CA THR A 43 -16.37 -0.70 -3.37
C THR A 43 -17.42 0.38 -3.57
N GLY A 44 -18.71 0.06 -3.41
CA GLY A 44 -19.83 1.00 -3.52
C GLY A 44 -20.10 1.77 -2.23
N SER A 45 -19.43 1.42 -1.13
CA SER A 45 -19.58 2.15 0.13
C SER A 45 -18.92 3.53 0.05
N LYS A 46 -19.52 4.55 0.69
CA LYS A 46 -18.89 5.88 0.83
C LYS A 46 -17.53 5.82 1.53
N ARG A 47 -17.29 4.75 2.30
CA ARG A 47 -16.06 4.46 3.04
C ARG A 47 -15.05 3.62 2.26
N THR A 48 -15.25 3.40 0.95
CA THR A 48 -14.30 2.62 0.15
C THR A 48 -12.90 3.28 0.15
N ASP A 49 -11.87 2.46 0.30
CA ASP A 49 -10.46 2.86 0.25
C ASP A 49 -9.97 3.10 -1.19
N TYR A 50 -10.85 3.01 -2.20
CA TYR A 50 -10.49 3.07 -3.62
C TYR A 50 -11.05 4.31 -4.29
N ILE A 51 -10.24 4.91 -5.16
CA ILE A 51 -10.64 6.02 -6.05
C ILE A 51 -11.08 5.46 -7.40
N PHE A 52 -10.34 4.46 -7.90
CA PHE A 52 -10.55 3.86 -9.22
C PHE A 52 -10.03 2.43 -9.22
N PHE A 53 -10.70 1.53 -9.92
CA PHE A 53 -10.20 0.17 -10.15
C PHE A 53 -10.76 -0.42 -11.45
N ASN A 54 -9.93 -1.16 -12.17
CA ASN A 54 -10.28 -2.00 -13.31
C ASN A 54 -9.28 -3.17 -13.44
N ASP A 55 -9.24 -3.82 -14.61
CA ASP A 55 -8.29 -4.90 -14.94
C ASP A 55 -6.85 -4.44 -15.22
N GLU A 56 -6.58 -3.13 -15.19
CA GLU A 56 -5.25 -2.56 -15.48
C GLU A 56 -4.67 -1.76 -14.30
N PHE A 57 -5.50 -0.99 -13.60
CA PHE A 57 -5.13 -0.07 -12.54
C PHE A 57 -6.04 -0.23 -11.32
N LEU A 58 -5.45 -0.11 -10.15
CA LEU A 58 -6.15 -0.01 -8.89
C LEU A 58 -5.53 1.11 -8.06
N VAL A 59 -6.34 2.12 -7.77
CA VAL A 59 -5.93 3.41 -7.19
C VAL A 59 -6.60 3.55 -5.84
N THR A 60 -5.79 3.69 -4.80
CA THR A 60 -6.25 3.80 -3.41
C THR A 60 -6.29 5.24 -2.93
N LYS A 61 -7.18 5.50 -1.99
CA LYS A 61 -7.22 6.73 -1.19
C LYS A 61 -6.11 6.64 -0.15
N ILE A 62 -5.28 7.67 -0.09
CA ILE A 62 -4.27 7.81 0.95
C ILE A 62 -4.76 8.79 2.00
N ALA A 63 -4.77 8.36 3.26
CA ALA A 63 -5.14 9.19 4.41
C ALA A 63 -4.02 10.18 4.79
N LYS A 64 -3.52 10.94 3.81
CA LYS A 64 -2.30 11.75 3.91
C LYS A 64 -2.34 12.84 4.99
N TYR A 65 -3.53 13.32 5.36
CA TYR A 65 -3.69 14.36 6.37
C TYR A 65 -3.77 13.82 7.81
N VAL A 66 -3.89 12.51 8.02
CA VAL A 66 -4.02 11.94 9.39
C VAL A 66 -2.79 12.30 10.24
N ILE A 67 -1.59 12.09 9.70
CA ILE A 67 -0.33 12.38 10.40
C ILE A 67 -0.19 13.87 10.75
N PRO A 68 -0.28 14.83 9.79
CA PRO A 68 -0.11 16.25 10.12
C PRO A 68 -1.22 16.77 11.04
N ILE A 69 -2.47 16.30 10.90
CA ILE A 69 -3.56 16.72 11.78
C ILE A 69 -3.35 16.19 13.20
N MET A 70 -3.14 14.87 13.37
CA MET A 70 -2.95 14.28 14.70
C MET A 70 -1.69 14.83 15.38
N GLY A 71 -0.57 14.88 14.66
CA GLY A 71 0.69 15.44 15.17
C GLY A 71 0.56 16.91 15.53
N GLY A 72 -0.11 17.71 14.68
CA GLY A 72 -0.36 19.12 14.92
C GLY A 72 -1.27 19.38 16.12
N ILE A 73 -2.36 18.62 16.28
CA ILE A 73 -3.27 18.73 17.44
C ILE A 73 -2.54 18.41 18.74
N VAL A 74 -1.78 17.32 18.77
CA VAL A 74 -1.03 16.92 19.97
C VAL A 74 0.04 17.96 20.32
N ALA A 75 0.81 18.42 19.32
CA ALA A 75 1.83 19.44 19.52
C ALA A 75 1.24 20.77 20.00
N LEU A 76 0.10 21.19 19.43
CA LEU A 76 -0.63 22.38 19.86
C LEU A 76 -1.15 22.22 21.29
N GLY A 77 -1.70 21.06 21.65
CA GLY A 77 -2.15 20.79 23.03
C GLY A 77 -1.04 20.99 24.05
N PHE A 78 0.15 20.44 23.80
CA PHE A 78 1.33 20.67 24.64
C PHE A 78 1.75 22.14 24.66
N LEU A 79 1.74 22.81 23.51
CA LEU A 79 2.07 24.23 23.42
C LEU A 79 1.14 25.07 24.31
N LEU A 80 -0.16 24.79 24.31
CA LEU A 80 -1.12 25.50 25.17
C LEU A 80 -0.89 25.18 26.66
N ILE A 81 -0.57 23.92 27.01
CA ILE A 81 -0.23 23.53 28.39
C ILE A 81 0.98 24.32 28.90
N PHE A 82 2.00 24.53 28.07
CA PHE A 82 3.17 25.32 28.45
C PHE A 82 2.93 26.84 28.37
N ILE A 83 1.96 27.34 27.60
CA ILE A 83 1.68 28.79 27.52
C ILE A 83 0.82 29.27 28.69
N PHE A 84 -0.23 28.52 29.06
CA PHE A 84 -1.26 28.95 30.02
C PHE A 84 -1.05 28.66 31.53
N PRO A 85 0.06 28.12 32.07
CA PRO A 85 0.24 28.07 33.52
C PRO A 85 0.24 29.50 34.11
N LEU A 86 -0.48 29.67 35.22
CA LEU A 86 -0.67 30.94 35.94
C LEU A 86 0.47 31.28 36.91
N ASP A 87 1.34 30.32 37.24
CA ASP A 87 2.37 30.48 38.25
C ASP A 87 3.75 30.71 37.61
N GLU A 88 4.30 31.90 37.82
CA GLU A 88 5.73 32.19 37.64
C GLU A 88 6.49 31.86 38.94
N PRO A 89 7.75 31.40 38.89
CA PRO A 89 8.66 31.34 37.75
C PRO A 89 8.74 29.96 37.07
N ARG A 90 9.03 29.98 35.76
CA ARG A 90 9.28 28.78 34.94
C ARG A 90 10.70 28.26 35.12
N ASP A 91 10.84 26.94 35.18
CA ASP A 91 12.14 26.31 35.20
C ASP A 91 12.70 26.04 33.78
N MET A 92 13.91 25.47 33.71
CA MET A 92 14.53 25.15 32.42
C MET A 92 13.75 24.10 31.63
N ALA A 93 13.09 23.15 32.30
CA ALA A 93 12.33 22.10 31.64
C ALA A 93 11.08 22.66 30.96
N ASP A 94 10.41 23.63 31.58
CA ASP A 94 9.27 24.34 31.00
C ASP A 94 9.66 25.07 29.70
N TRP A 95 10.82 25.74 29.69
CA TRP A 95 11.33 26.42 28.50
C TRP A 95 11.68 25.46 27.37
N VAL A 96 12.32 24.33 27.71
CA VAL A 96 12.63 23.27 26.74
C VAL A 96 11.34 22.66 26.18
N GLY A 97 10.37 22.35 27.05
CA GLY A 97 9.06 21.82 26.67
C GLY A 97 8.29 22.77 25.76
N LEU A 98 8.27 24.06 26.08
CA LEU A 98 7.68 25.11 25.25
C LEU A 98 8.34 25.17 23.87
N GLY A 99 9.68 25.19 23.83
CA GLY A 99 10.44 25.25 22.59
C GLY A 99 10.18 24.06 21.67
N ILE A 100 10.18 22.84 22.21
CA ILE A 100 9.87 21.61 21.47
C ILE A 100 8.43 21.63 20.96
N SER A 101 7.47 22.04 21.80
CA SER A 101 6.05 22.09 21.44
C SER A 101 5.78 23.12 20.35
N ALA A 102 6.41 24.30 20.44
CA ALA A 102 6.31 25.34 19.41
C ALA A 102 6.93 24.86 18.09
N PHE A 103 8.15 24.31 18.13
CA PHE A 103 8.83 23.78 16.95
C PHE A 103 8.02 22.67 16.27
N THR A 104 7.52 21.70 17.04
CA THR A 104 6.73 20.58 16.50
C THR A 104 5.38 21.03 15.94
N THR A 105 4.73 22.02 16.55
CA THR A 105 3.49 22.64 16.04
C THR A 105 3.74 23.29 14.68
N VAL A 106 4.80 24.09 14.56
CA VAL A 106 5.20 24.72 13.29
C VAL A 106 5.54 23.64 12.25
N LEU A 107 6.31 22.62 12.63
CA LEU A 107 6.72 21.53 11.74
C LEU A 107 5.51 20.81 11.12
N PHE A 108 4.53 20.37 11.93
CA PHE A 108 3.34 19.67 11.42
C PHE A 108 2.41 20.59 10.63
N THR A 109 2.33 21.86 11.00
CA THR A 109 1.57 22.87 10.25
C THR A 109 2.17 23.06 8.86
N VAL A 110 3.47 23.35 8.78
CA VAL A 110 4.19 23.51 7.51
C VAL A 110 4.09 22.24 6.68
N TYR A 111 4.28 21.06 7.29
CA TYR A 111 4.13 19.78 6.60
C TYR A 111 2.73 19.60 6.01
N GLY A 112 1.67 19.91 6.76
CA GLY A 112 0.29 19.83 6.30
C GLY A 112 -0.01 20.67 5.05
N PHE A 113 0.61 21.84 4.93
CA PHE A 113 0.43 22.73 3.78
C PHE A 113 1.37 22.44 2.60
N THR A 114 2.56 21.87 2.86
CA THR A 114 3.63 21.76 1.85
C THR A 114 3.91 20.33 1.39
N MET A 115 3.28 19.32 1.99
CA MET A 115 3.54 17.93 1.61
C MET A 115 3.22 17.67 0.12
N PRO A 116 4.03 16.86 -0.57
CA PRO A 116 3.76 16.52 -1.95
C PRO A 116 2.49 15.68 -2.06
N LYS A 117 2.00 15.52 -3.29
CA LYS A 117 0.93 14.57 -3.59
C LYS A 117 1.33 13.17 -3.12
N LYS A 118 0.35 12.45 -2.57
CA LYS A 118 0.50 11.09 -2.05
C LYS A 118 -0.48 10.16 -2.76
N GLU A 119 0.03 9.21 -3.53
CA GLU A 119 -0.75 8.27 -4.33
C GLU A 119 -0.39 6.81 -4.00
N GLY A 120 -1.40 5.95 -3.97
CA GLY A 120 -1.24 4.50 -3.96
C GLY A 120 -1.82 3.92 -5.25
N ILE A 121 -0.98 3.30 -6.07
CA ILE A 121 -1.38 2.78 -7.39
C ILE A 121 -0.76 1.41 -7.61
N LEU A 122 -1.60 0.42 -7.88
CA LEU A 122 -1.24 -0.85 -8.46
C LEU A 122 -1.49 -0.79 -9.97
N ASN A 123 -0.43 -0.78 -10.77
CA ASN A 123 -0.50 -0.83 -12.23
C ASN A 123 -0.18 -2.25 -12.70
N ARG A 124 -1.23 -3.05 -12.89
CA ARG A 124 -1.18 -4.43 -13.35
C ARG A 124 -0.71 -4.55 -14.80
N ARG A 125 -1.06 -3.58 -15.66
CA ARG A 125 -0.68 -3.56 -17.08
C ARG A 125 0.84 -3.61 -17.26
N ASP A 126 1.53 -2.67 -16.60
CA ASP A 126 2.97 -2.46 -16.73
C ASP A 126 3.78 -3.16 -15.61
N GLY A 127 3.10 -3.73 -14.61
CA GLY A 127 3.76 -4.39 -13.47
C GLY A 127 4.44 -3.41 -12.51
N LEU A 128 3.88 -2.21 -12.38
CA LEU A 128 4.41 -1.13 -11.54
C LEU A 128 3.57 -0.93 -10.28
N ILE A 129 4.21 -0.53 -9.20
CA ILE A 129 3.54 -0.10 -7.97
C ILE A 129 4.03 1.30 -7.62
N THR A 130 3.09 2.19 -7.30
CA THR A 130 3.36 3.52 -6.75
C THR A 130 2.86 3.57 -5.32
N PHE A 131 3.73 4.00 -4.41
CA PHE A 131 3.43 4.15 -2.99
C PHE A 131 4.07 5.42 -2.45
N THR A 132 3.62 5.88 -1.28
CA THR A 132 4.03 7.18 -0.75
C THR A 132 5.50 7.22 -0.36
N GLY A 133 6.16 8.37 -0.58
CA GLY A 133 7.45 8.69 0.05
C GLY A 133 7.29 9.13 1.52
N PHE A 134 8.38 9.15 2.29
CA PHE A 134 8.36 9.60 3.69
C PHE A 134 8.34 11.13 3.79
N MET A 135 7.37 11.69 4.52
CA MET A 135 7.20 13.15 4.69
C MET A 135 7.20 13.92 3.35
N TRP A 136 8.16 14.82 3.13
CA TRP A 136 8.30 15.62 1.90
C TRP A 136 8.86 14.84 0.70
N GLU A 137 9.22 13.58 0.87
CA GLU A 137 9.64 12.76 -0.27
C GLU A 137 8.45 12.55 -1.24
N PRO A 138 8.68 12.67 -2.56
CA PRO A 138 7.66 12.39 -3.57
C PRO A 138 7.27 10.91 -3.55
N ASP A 139 6.18 10.58 -4.24
CA ASP A 139 5.77 9.19 -4.42
C ASP A 139 6.85 8.36 -5.12
N ILE A 140 6.91 7.09 -4.75
CA ILE A 140 7.89 6.12 -5.20
C ILE A 140 7.19 5.14 -6.12
N THR A 141 7.54 5.18 -7.40
CA THR A 141 7.14 4.19 -8.41
C THR A 141 8.29 3.23 -8.71
N MET A 142 8.01 1.93 -8.61
CA MET A 142 8.96 0.83 -8.84
C MET A 142 8.27 -0.35 -9.54
N GLU A 143 9.06 -1.22 -10.18
CA GLU A 143 8.55 -2.52 -10.66
C GLU A 143 8.14 -3.40 -9.47
N PHE A 144 6.93 -3.94 -9.49
CA PHE A 144 6.39 -4.78 -8.40
C PHE A 144 7.29 -5.98 -8.08
N LYS A 145 7.92 -6.58 -9.10
CA LYS A 145 8.91 -7.67 -8.92
C LYS A 145 10.10 -7.27 -8.04
N LYS A 146 10.49 -6.00 -8.01
CA LYS A 146 11.63 -5.50 -7.24
C LYS A 146 11.27 -4.97 -5.86
N VAL A 147 10.00 -4.63 -5.62
CA VAL A 147 9.56 -4.08 -4.32
C VAL A 147 9.60 -5.13 -3.22
N GLU A 148 10.14 -4.75 -2.07
CA GLU A 148 10.23 -5.58 -0.89
C GLU A 148 9.12 -5.24 0.11
N PHE A 149 8.58 -6.29 0.74
CA PHE A 149 7.50 -6.17 1.71
C PHE A 149 7.92 -6.78 3.05
N ALA A 150 7.37 -6.23 4.12
CA ALA A 150 7.49 -6.73 5.48
C ALA A 150 6.14 -6.66 6.19
N TYR A 151 6.04 -7.23 7.39
CA TYR A 151 4.93 -6.99 8.29
C TYR A 151 5.38 -6.22 9.53
N SER A 152 4.48 -5.41 10.09
CA SER A 152 4.71 -4.71 11.36
C SER A 152 4.62 -5.68 12.54
N THR A 153 5.48 -5.49 13.55
CA THR A 153 5.46 -6.30 14.78
C THR A 153 4.47 -5.77 15.83
N GLY A 154 4.03 -4.52 15.69
CA GLY A 154 3.19 -3.84 16.69
C GLY A 154 3.97 -3.48 17.96
N GLY A 155 3.27 -2.85 18.91
CA GLY A 155 3.76 -2.64 20.27
C GLY A 155 3.55 -3.88 21.16
N GLU A 156 3.90 -3.79 22.45
CA GLU A 156 3.75 -4.89 23.42
C GLU A 156 2.33 -5.48 23.45
N ASN A 157 1.31 -4.64 23.28
CA ASN A 157 -0.10 -5.04 23.25
C ASN A 157 -0.56 -5.56 21.86
N MET A 158 0.37 -5.83 20.94
CA MET A 158 0.14 -6.26 19.55
C MET A 158 -0.70 -5.30 18.69
N ILE A 159 -1.07 -4.12 19.21
CA ILE A 159 -1.75 -3.08 18.44
C ILE A 159 -0.83 -2.64 17.30
N GLY A 160 -1.38 -2.67 16.08
CA GLY A 160 -0.63 -2.38 14.87
C GLY A 160 0.31 -3.49 14.42
N ALA A 161 0.23 -4.70 14.99
CA ALA A 161 0.96 -5.88 14.51
C ALA A 161 0.32 -6.46 13.24
N PHE A 162 1.11 -7.22 12.47
CA PHE A 162 0.72 -7.94 11.26
C PHE A 162 0.11 -7.07 10.15
N GLN A 163 0.43 -5.78 10.10
CA GLN A 163 0.07 -4.93 8.97
C GLN A 163 1.09 -5.12 7.85
N LEU A 164 0.62 -5.23 6.60
CA LEU A 164 1.53 -5.28 5.47
C LEU A 164 2.21 -3.93 5.29
N GLN A 165 3.52 -3.95 5.10
CA GLN A 165 4.34 -2.78 4.88
C GLN A 165 5.19 -2.94 3.62
N ILE A 166 5.27 -1.88 2.82
CA ILE A 166 6.24 -1.73 1.74
C ILE A 166 7.50 -1.11 2.33
N ILE A 167 8.64 -1.76 2.10
CA ILE A 167 9.94 -1.23 2.47
C ILE A 167 10.30 -0.11 1.50
N ARG A 168 10.45 1.13 1.96
CA ARG A 168 10.85 2.22 1.08
C ARG A 168 12.35 2.15 0.74
N PRO A 169 12.78 2.46 -0.49
CA PRO A 169 14.19 2.46 -0.92
C PRO A 169 15.05 3.63 -0.37
N ASN A 170 14.74 4.15 0.82
CA ASN A 170 15.23 5.43 1.32
C ASN A 170 16.75 5.48 1.59
N LYS A 171 17.29 6.72 1.63
CA LYS A 171 18.74 6.99 1.59
C LYS A 171 19.47 6.94 2.93
N TRP A 172 18.78 7.13 4.07
CA TRP A 172 19.42 7.31 5.39
C TRP A 172 18.84 6.42 6.49
N PHE A 173 17.53 6.36 6.65
CA PHE A 173 16.85 5.47 7.61
C PHE A 173 15.85 4.56 6.90
N GLN A 174 15.66 3.36 7.43
CA GLN A 174 14.68 2.43 6.88
C GLN A 174 13.27 2.88 7.31
N THR A 175 12.47 3.25 6.33
CA THR A 175 11.07 3.64 6.55
C THR A 175 10.14 2.70 5.78
N PHE A 176 8.87 2.70 6.19
CA PHE A 176 7.87 1.74 5.71
C PHE A 176 6.57 2.44 5.37
N GLU A 177 5.95 2.05 4.26
CA GLU A 177 4.59 2.45 3.94
C GLU A 177 3.62 1.34 4.30
N VAL A 178 2.52 1.66 4.99
CA VAL A 178 1.48 0.67 5.27
C VAL A 178 0.68 0.41 4.00
N ALA A 179 0.69 -0.83 3.52
CA ALA A 179 0.01 -1.28 2.32
C ALA A 179 -1.27 -2.05 2.67
N GLY A 180 -2.26 -1.32 3.17
CA GLY A 180 -3.61 -1.85 3.42
C GLY A 180 -4.47 -1.80 2.17
N TYR A 181 -5.04 -2.93 1.78
CA TYR A 181 -6.04 -3.04 0.72
C TYR A 181 -7.31 -3.65 1.34
N ILE A 182 -7.65 -4.90 1.00
CA ILE A 182 -8.90 -5.55 1.46
C ILE A 182 -8.65 -6.52 2.63
N GLY A 183 -7.39 -6.87 2.88
CA GLY A 183 -7.02 -7.90 3.83
C GLY A 183 -7.04 -7.42 5.28
N LYS A 184 -7.48 -8.29 6.20
CA LYS A 184 -7.43 -8.05 7.65
C LYS A 184 -6.00 -8.09 8.21
N ASP A 185 -5.10 -8.78 7.52
CA ASP A 185 -3.71 -9.00 7.92
C ASP A 185 -2.75 -8.88 6.73
N CYS A 186 -1.45 -9.03 7.00
CA CYS A 186 -0.40 -8.89 5.99
C CYS A 186 -0.47 -9.96 4.88
N TYR A 187 -0.85 -11.19 5.19
CA TYR A 187 -0.93 -12.28 4.23
C TYR A 187 -2.16 -12.15 3.34
N ALA A 188 -3.29 -11.70 3.88
CA ALA A 188 -4.48 -11.39 3.11
C ALA A 188 -4.21 -10.25 2.11
N ASN A 189 -3.58 -9.16 2.58
CA ASN A 189 -3.20 -8.04 1.72
C ASN A 189 -2.18 -8.46 0.65
N MET A 190 -1.15 -9.21 1.03
CA MET A 190 -0.16 -9.70 0.07
C MET A 190 -0.78 -10.64 -0.97
N SER A 191 -1.70 -11.51 -0.54
CA SER A 191 -2.40 -12.41 -1.46
C SER A 191 -3.24 -11.64 -2.47
N PHE A 192 -3.96 -10.60 -2.02
CA PHE A 192 -4.73 -9.74 -2.91
C PHE A 192 -3.84 -8.98 -3.90
N ILE A 193 -2.81 -8.28 -3.40
CA ILE A 193 -1.89 -7.49 -4.25
C ILE A 193 -1.19 -8.41 -5.26
N THR A 194 -0.65 -9.54 -4.80
CA THR A 194 0.06 -10.50 -5.67
C THR A 194 -0.86 -11.06 -6.74
N TRP A 195 -2.08 -11.45 -6.37
CA TRP A 195 -3.05 -11.98 -7.33
C TRP A 195 -3.47 -10.90 -8.35
N TYR A 196 -3.74 -9.68 -7.89
CA TYR A 196 -4.07 -8.57 -8.78
C TYR A 196 -2.91 -8.25 -9.73
N MET A 197 -1.69 -8.08 -9.21
CA MET A 197 -0.52 -7.71 -10.00
C MET A 197 -0.02 -8.81 -10.95
N ASP A 198 -0.38 -10.08 -10.71
CA ASP A 198 -0.10 -11.18 -11.62
C ASP A 198 -1.04 -11.12 -12.83
N LYS A 199 -0.62 -10.39 -13.88
CA LYS A 199 -1.41 -10.27 -15.11
C LYS A 199 -1.62 -11.59 -15.86
N ASN A 200 -0.94 -12.65 -15.48
CA ASN A 200 -1.11 -13.97 -16.09
C ASN A 200 -2.19 -14.80 -15.38
N ARG A 201 -2.65 -14.35 -14.21
CA ARG A 201 -3.78 -14.94 -13.47
C ARG A 201 -5.10 -14.22 -13.77
N PRO A 202 -6.24 -14.92 -13.56
CA PRO A 202 -7.54 -14.26 -13.53
C PRO A 202 -7.59 -13.20 -12.43
N LEU A 203 -8.45 -12.19 -12.59
CA LEU A 203 -8.66 -11.15 -11.58
C LEU A 203 -9.06 -11.76 -10.22
N PRO A 204 -8.64 -11.16 -9.10
CA PRO A 204 -8.96 -11.64 -7.75
C PRO A 204 -10.45 -11.88 -7.53
N PRO A 205 -10.82 -12.78 -6.59
CA PRO A 205 -12.22 -13.08 -6.33
C PRO A 205 -12.96 -11.87 -5.77
N GLY A 206 -14.20 -11.68 -6.21
CA GLY A 206 -15.04 -10.54 -5.81
C GLY A 206 -15.82 -9.96 -6.97
N SER A 207 -17.02 -9.45 -6.67
CA SER A 207 -17.97 -8.97 -7.68
C SER A 207 -17.65 -7.60 -8.26
N ALA A 208 -16.69 -6.87 -7.69
CA ALA A 208 -16.24 -5.60 -8.22
C ALA A 208 -15.48 -5.74 -9.56
N PHE A 209 -14.88 -6.92 -9.81
CA PHE A 209 -14.16 -7.19 -11.05
C PHE A 209 -14.99 -7.91 -12.12
N ASP A 210 -16.23 -8.31 -11.85
CA ASP A 210 -17.01 -9.18 -12.75
C ASP A 210 -17.15 -8.61 -14.16
N VAL A 211 -17.34 -7.28 -14.26
CA VAL A 211 -17.46 -6.58 -15.55
C VAL A 211 -16.19 -6.66 -16.41
N TYR A 212 -15.03 -6.93 -15.80
CA TYR A 212 -13.74 -7.00 -16.49
C TYR A 212 -13.25 -8.44 -16.69
N ARG A 213 -13.91 -9.45 -16.11
CA ARG A 213 -13.44 -10.85 -16.13
C ARG A 213 -13.36 -11.41 -17.55
N GLU A 214 -14.36 -11.14 -18.38
CA GLU A 214 -14.41 -11.67 -19.75
C GLU A 214 -13.32 -11.03 -20.62
N GLN A 215 -13.15 -9.71 -20.54
CA GLN A 215 -12.07 -9.01 -21.23
C GLN A 215 -10.69 -9.53 -20.82
N ASP A 216 -10.44 -9.68 -19.51
CA ASP A 216 -9.17 -10.21 -19.02
C ASP A 216 -8.94 -11.67 -19.47
N TYR A 217 -9.99 -12.48 -19.49
CA TYR A 217 -9.94 -13.86 -19.99
C TYR A 217 -9.55 -13.91 -21.47
N GLN A 218 -10.24 -13.15 -22.34
CA GLN A 218 -9.94 -13.11 -23.77
C GLN A 218 -8.52 -12.60 -24.05
N ARG A 219 -8.07 -11.58 -23.32
CA ARG A 219 -6.68 -11.10 -23.39
C ARG A 219 -5.67 -12.20 -23.04
N ARG A 220 -5.88 -12.93 -21.93
CA ARG A 220 -4.98 -14.04 -21.54
C ARG A 220 -5.04 -15.21 -22.50
N LYS A 221 -6.22 -15.51 -23.05
CA LYS A 221 -6.41 -16.53 -24.09
C LYS A 221 -5.62 -16.17 -25.35
N ALA A 222 -5.69 -14.92 -25.80
CA ALA A 222 -4.92 -14.43 -26.95
C ALA A 222 -3.40 -14.50 -26.70
N ALA A 223 -2.96 -14.31 -25.46
CA ALA A 223 -1.56 -14.49 -25.06
C ALA A 223 -1.16 -15.96 -24.82
N GLY A 224 -2.05 -16.94 -25.04
CA GLY A 224 -1.78 -18.37 -24.85
C GLY A 224 -1.77 -18.84 -23.40
N PHE A 225 -2.43 -18.13 -22.48
CA PHE A 225 -2.43 -18.39 -21.03
C PHE A 225 -1.01 -18.59 -20.46
N PRO A 226 -0.19 -17.52 -20.47
CA PRO A 226 1.17 -17.59 -19.93
C PRO A 226 1.16 -18.03 -18.46
N ARG A 227 2.23 -18.69 -18.02
CA ARG A 227 2.36 -19.15 -16.64
C ARG A 227 2.32 -17.96 -15.65
N PRO A 228 1.83 -18.19 -14.42
CA PRO A 228 1.77 -17.13 -13.43
C PRO A 228 3.14 -16.55 -13.09
N LEU A 229 3.20 -15.25 -12.80
CA LEU A 229 4.44 -14.56 -12.44
C LEU A 229 4.88 -14.82 -10.99
N TYR A 230 3.92 -15.10 -10.11
CA TYR A 230 4.17 -15.27 -8.68
C TYR A 230 3.59 -16.59 -8.15
N PRO A 231 4.21 -17.19 -7.12
CA PRO A 231 3.73 -18.45 -6.54
C PRO A 231 2.38 -18.30 -5.82
N SER A 232 1.67 -19.42 -5.69
CA SER A 232 0.39 -19.51 -4.95
C SER A 232 0.36 -20.79 -4.14
N VAL A 233 -0.15 -20.73 -2.90
CA VAL A 233 -0.46 -21.90 -2.07
C VAL A 233 -1.83 -22.49 -2.43
N ILE A 234 -2.73 -21.63 -2.92
CA ILE A 234 -4.11 -21.99 -3.25
C ILE A 234 -4.32 -22.02 -4.76
N GLU A 235 -5.40 -22.66 -5.19
CA GLU A 235 -5.83 -22.59 -6.58
C GLU A 235 -6.37 -21.20 -6.93
N THR A 236 -6.13 -20.78 -8.18
CA THR A 236 -6.66 -19.53 -8.74
C THR A 236 -7.50 -19.84 -9.98
N PRO A 237 -8.74 -20.32 -9.78
CA PRO A 237 -9.59 -20.77 -10.88
C PRO A 237 -10.11 -19.60 -11.73
N GLU A 238 -10.44 -19.89 -12.98
CA GLU A 238 -11.21 -18.99 -13.84
C GLU A 238 -12.65 -18.77 -13.33
N ALA A 239 -13.38 -17.83 -13.94
CA ALA A 239 -14.74 -17.50 -13.52
C ALA A 239 -15.73 -18.64 -13.78
N THR A 240 -15.51 -19.42 -14.84
CA THR A 240 -16.35 -20.58 -15.19
C THR A 240 -15.51 -21.85 -15.40
N LYS A 241 -16.17 -23.01 -15.34
CA LYS A 241 -15.52 -24.32 -15.55
C LYS A 241 -15.00 -24.46 -16.98
N GLU A 242 -15.73 -23.93 -17.95
CA GLU A 242 -15.39 -23.95 -19.37
C GLU A 242 -14.13 -23.12 -19.64
N GLN A 243 -14.06 -21.92 -19.05
CA GLN A 243 -12.86 -21.07 -19.11
C GLN A 243 -11.65 -21.78 -18.51
N GLN A 244 -11.84 -22.45 -17.37
CA GLN A 244 -10.78 -23.23 -16.72
C GLN A 244 -10.31 -24.40 -17.58
N ALA A 245 -11.22 -25.12 -18.23
CA ALA A 245 -10.89 -26.22 -19.14
C ALA A 245 -10.12 -25.72 -20.38
N ALA A 246 -10.55 -24.60 -20.96
CA ALA A 246 -9.87 -23.95 -22.08
C ALA A 246 -8.45 -23.49 -21.71
N ARG A 247 -8.26 -22.93 -20.50
CA ARG A 247 -6.92 -22.59 -19.99
C ARG A 247 -6.02 -23.80 -19.87
N LYS A 248 -6.50 -24.91 -19.31
CA LYS A 248 -5.73 -26.16 -19.22
C LYS A 248 -5.35 -26.68 -20.60
N ARG A 249 -6.27 -26.62 -21.57
CA ARG A 249 -6.05 -27.07 -22.95
C ARG A 249 -5.03 -26.22 -23.71
N ILE A 250 -5.11 -24.89 -23.59
CA ILE A 250 -4.28 -23.95 -24.37
C ILE A 250 -2.94 -23.69 -23.67
N GLY A 251 -2.95 -23.46 -22.36
CA GLY A 251 -1.74 -23.17 -21.59
C GLY A 251 -0.91 -24.41 -21.26
N GLY A 252 -1.54 -25.58 -21.16
CA GLY A 252 -0.85 -26.83 -20.84
C GLY A 252 -0.40 -26.95 -19.38
N TRP A 253 -1.06 -26.23 -18.46
CA TRP A 253 -0.82 -26.26 -17.01
C TRP A 253 -2.08 -25.91 -16.21
#